data_AF-E2ZIY6-F1
#
_entry.id   AF-E2ZIY6-F1
#
_cell.length_a   1.000
_cell.length_b   1.000
_cell.length_c   1.000
_cell.angle_alpha   90.00
_cell.angle_beta   90.00
_cell.angle_gamma   90.00
#
_symmetry.space_group_name_H-M   'P 1'
#
loop_
_entity.id
_entity.type
_entity.pdbx_description
1 polymer ?
#
loop_
_entity_poly.entity_id
_entity_poly.type
_entity_poly.pdbx_seq_one_letter_code
_entity_poly.pdbx_strand_id
1 'polypeptide(L)'
;MGMEHDMLRRFGCALCALAFALTALPTAAFAQQPEEQAAVQQSLSATDVREMQQADAAVTALTGGSDYAQMTEDERTDAALQQLDALTAQGLVKQGSVYTDAENGMISFTYSCGALGGILLTDPEEENTAALPELDESQLQELAENKRVGTAAIYYAFDNTINSTRYPYYAYMQTYWDSVGLQTDLDTTVTVSDLRRMGRYDLCILSTHGAYYTYEYGWLFKKTATEPLILLTERSDFWSDLRYGFDLLAHRVVKVNGMYAVNGDFFRSAYRGNGIVLSETCEFYGKNGHVDTSMADGLLAGGAKAVMGYVNNVYSVYSRSMLWAAVNRMIEGETLEQAVDYAKSIYGTDDIIWYNEQGGRRPHAAASYAMLSGDRSAALPNPYTAADVDAAA
;
A
#
# COMPACT_ATOMS: atom_id res chain seq x y z
N MET A 1 -57.95 -49.36 -20.99
CA MET A 1 -56.52 -49.00 -21.10
C MET A 1 -56.40 -47.49 -21.15
N GLY A 2 -56.43 -46.84 -19.99
CA GLY A 2 -56.53 -45.38 -19.89
C GLY A 2 -56.13 -44.91 -18.50
N MET A 3 -54.86 -45.11 -18.15
CA MET A 3 -54.28 -44.64 -16.88
C MET A 3 -52.78 -44.27 -16.97
N GLU A 4 -52.13 -44.35 -18.14
CA GLU A 4 -50.70 -44.01 -18.28
C GLU A 4 -50.43 -42.62 -18.90
N HIS A 5 -51.42 -42.01 -19.57
CA HIS A 5 -51.23 -40.72 -20.25
C HIS A 5 -51.41 -39.47 -19.36
N ASP A 6 -51.92 -39.62 -18.13
CA ASP A 6 -52.18 -38.49 -17.21
C ASP A 6 -51.03 -38.25 -16.22
N MET A 7 -50.13 -39.23 -16.04
CA MET A 7 -48.98 -39.12 -15.15
C MET A 7 -47.79 -38.40 -15.83
N LEU A 8 -47.56 -38.66 -17.13
CA LEU A 8 -46.51 -37.98 -17.91
C LEU A 8 -46.80 -36.49 -18.16
N ARG A 9 -48.08 -36.10 -18.27
CA ARG A 9 -48.47 -34.69 -18.49
C ARG A 9 -48.29 -33.83 -17.25
N ARG A 10 -48.38 -34.42 -16.05
CA ARG A 10 -48.15 -33.75 -14.76
C ARG A 10 -46.66 -33.63 -14.41
N PHE A 11 -45.83 -34.56 -14.85
CA PHE A 11 -44.36 -34.46 -14.70
C PHE A 11 -43.73 -33.46 -15.67
N GLY A 12 -44.23 -33.33 -16.90
CA GLY A 12 -43.73 -32.34 -17.87
C GLY A 12 -44.01 -30.88 -17.48
N CYS A 13 -45.15 -30.59 -16.85
CA CYS A 13 -45.48 -29.23 -16.39
C CYS A 13 -44.72 -28.81 -15.12
N ALA A 14 -44.35 -29.74 -14.24
CA ALA A 14 -43.57 -29.42 -13.05
C ALA A 14 -42.10 -29.06 -13.39
N LEU A 15 -41.52 -29.67 -14.44
CA LEU A 15 -40.18 -29.35 -14.91
C LEU A 15 -40.09 -28.02 -15.67
N CYS A 16 -41.14 -27.60 -16.39
CA CYS A 16 -41.19 -26.26 -17.00
C CYS A 16 -41.37 -25.15 -15.96
N ALA A 17 -42.08 -25.41 -14.85
CA ALA A 17 -42.22 -24.45 -13.76
C ALA A 17 -40.92 -24.29 -12.95
N LEU A 18 -40.12 -25.37 -12.81
CA LEU A 18 -38.79 -25.29 -12.19
C LEU A 18 -37.77 -24.58 -13.09
N ALA A 19 -37.86 -24.70 -14.41
CA ALA A 19 -36.96 -24.04 -15.36
C ALA A 19 -37.20 -22.53 -15.51
N PHE A 20 -38.41 -22.03 -15.26
CA PHE A 20 -38.71 -20.58 -15.26
C PHE A 20 -38.53 -19.88 -13.92
N ALA A 21 -38.50 -20.63 -12.81
CA ALA A 21 -38.14 -20.07 -11.50
C ALA A 21 -36.63 -19.82 -11.34
N LEU A 22 -35.80 -20.41 -12.21
CA LEU A 22 -34.33 -20.27 -12.22
C LEU A 22 -33.80 -19.18 -13.16
N THR A 23 -34.66 -18.48 -13.92
CA THR A 23 -34.25 -17.38 -14.83
C THR A 23 -34.81 -16.01 -14.43
N ALA A 24 -35.44 -15.90 -13.26
CA ALA A 24 -35.95 -14.64 -12.72
C ALA A 24 -35.23 -14.18 -11.44
N LEU A 25 -33.96 -14.57 -11.26
CA LEU A 25 -33.10 -13.94 -10.27
C LEU A 25 -32.61 -12.60 -10.86
N PRO A 26 -32.87 -11.45 -10.21
CA PRO A 26 -32.11 -10.25 -10.53
C PRO A 26 -30.63 -10.54 -10.27
N THR A 27 -29.80 -10.46 -11.32
CA THR A 27 -28.33 -10.55 -11.30
C THR A 27 -27.70 -9.30 -10.67
N ALA A 28 -28.28 -8.82 -9.58
CA ALA A 28 -27.77 -7.74 -8.76
C ALA A 28 -27.89 -8.16 -7.28
N ALA A 29 -27.18 -9.23 -6.93
CA ALA A 29 -26.87 -9.58 -5.56
C ALA A 29 -25.34 -9.54 -5.40
N PHE A 30 -24.75 -8.37 -5.67
CA PHE A 30 -23.54 -8.00 -4.97
C PHE A 30 -23.95 -7.67 -3.54
N ALA A 31 -23.23 -8.27 -2.59
CA ALA A 31 -23.51 -8.29 -1.17
C ALA A 31 -23.88 -6.91 -0.59
N GLN A 32 -25.18 -6.66 -0.38
CA GLN A 32 -25.60 -5.75 0.67
C GLN A 32 -25.48 -6.52 1.98
N GLN A 33 -24.49 -6.15 2.79
CA GLN A 33 -24.43 -6.57 4.19
C GLN A 33 -25.74 -6.16 4.88
N PRO A 34 -26.30 -6.98 5.78
CA PRO A 34 -27.25 -6.47 6.75
C PRO A 34 -26.46 -5.57 7.71
N GLU A 35 -26.37 -4.29 7.39
CA GLU A 35 -25.88 -3.28 8.33
C GLU A 35 -26.93 -3.15 9.45
N GLU A 36 -26.57 -3.67 10.61
CA GLU A 36 -27.22 -3.31 11.86
C GLU A 36 -26.99 -1.81 12.07
N GLN A 37 -28.08 -1.02 12.10
CA GLN A 37 -28.08 0.40 12.43
C GLN A 37 -27.73 0.61 13.92
N ALA A 38 -26.54 0.21 14.34
CA ALA A 38 -25.80 1.05 15.27
C ALA A 38 -25.61 2.37 14.51
N ALA A 39 -25.93 3.52 15.12
CA ALA A 39 -25.74 4.81 14.46
C ALA A 39 -24.30 4.85 13.94
N VAL A 40 -24.11 4.67 12.62
CA VAL A 40 -22.79 4.68 12.00
C VAL A 40 -22.25 6.05 12.32
N GLN A 41 -21.28 6.09 13.23
CA GLN A 41 -20.70 7.35 13.66
C GLN A 41 -20.11 7.99 12.40
N GLN A 42 -20.71 9.11 11.97
CA GLN A 42 -20.31 9.74 10.71
C GLN A 42 -19.08 10.63 10.88
N SER A 43 -18.70 10.93 12.12
CA SER A 43 -17.54 11.76 12.45
C SER A 43 -17.05 11.48 13.88
N LEU A 44 -15.73 11.56 14.07
CA LEU A 44 -15.14 11.57 15.41
C LEU A 44 -15.49 12.86 16.15
N SER A 45 -15.88 12.73 17.42
CA SER A 45 -16.02 13.86 18.33
C SER A 45 -14.66 14.25 18.92
N ALA A 46 -14.56 15.45 19.50
CA ALA A 46 -13.37 15.87 20.23
C ALA A 46 -13.04 14.95 21.43
N THR A 47 -14.05 14.26 22.00
CA THR A 47 -13.83 13.29 23.07
C THR A 47 -13.20 12.03 22.51
N ASP A 48 -13.76 11.47 21.43
CA ASP A 48 -13.21 10.27 20.78
C ASP A 48 -11.74 10.47 20.41
N VAL A 49 -11.41 11.62 19.85
CA VAL A 49 -10.02 11.93 19.49
C VAL A 49 -9.11 12.04 20.72
N ARG A 50 -9.57 12.63 21.83
CA ARG A 50 -8.75 12.68 23.06
C ARG A 50 -8.49 11.29 23.63
N GLU A 51 -9.49 10.43 23.60
CA GLU A 51 -9.36 9.04 24.05
C GLU A 51 -8.39 8.26 23.16
N MET A 52 -8.49 8.42 21.84
CA MET A 52 -7.52 7.85 20.89
C MET A 52 -6.11 8.34 21.19
N GLN A 53 -5.91 9.64 21.32
CA GLN A 53 -4.61 10.25 21.63
C GLN A 53 -4.02 9.77 22.97
N GLN A 54 -4.88 9.50 23.97
CA GLN A 54 -4.43 8.93 25.23
C GLN A 54 -3.95 7.48 25.06
N ALA A 55 -4.65 6.67 24.27
CA ALA A 55 -4.20 5.32 23.95
C ALA A 55 -2.90 5.33 23.14
N ASP A 56 -2.77 6.21 22.14
CA ASP A 56 -1.55 6.34 21.34
C ASP A 56 -0.37 6.77 22.20
N ALA A 57 -0.56 7.74 23.10
CA ALA A 57 0.51 8.18 23.98
C ALA A 57 1.06 7.02 24.82
N ALA A 58 0.20 6.10 25.29
CA ALA A 58 0.63 4.92 26.01
C ALA A 58 1.36 3.91 25.11
N VAL A 59 0.84 3.65 23.91
CA VAL A 59 1.47 2.75 22.92
C VAL A 59 2.84 3.30 22.48
N THR A 60 2.92 4.57 22.10
CA THR A 60 4.16 5.23 21.68
C THR A 60 5.17 5.32 22.83
N ALA A 61 4.72 5.52 24.08
CA ALA A 61 5.62 5.50 25.23
C ALA A 61 6.22 4.10 25.46
N LEU A 62 5.45 3.04 25.24
CA LEU A 62 5.93 1.67 25.30
C LEU A 62 6.95 1.41 24.17
N THR A 63 6.54 1.60 22.91
CA THR A 63 7.35 1.21 21.75
C THR A 63 8.57 2.10 21.53
N GLY A 64 8.50 3.37 21.95
CA GLY A 64 9.61 4.32 21.90
C GLY A 64 10.58 4.22 23.09
N GLY A 65 10.32 3.33 24.06
CA GLY A 65 11.18 3.15 25.23
C GLY A 65 12.50 2.43 24.91
N SER A 66 13.60 2.86 25.53
CA SER A 66 14.90 2.19 25.36
C SER A 66 14.88 0.71 25.75
N ASP A 67 14.07 0.37 26.75
CA ASP A 67 13.94 -1.00 27.25
C ASP A 67 13.23 -1.88 26.22
N TYR A 68 12.23 -1.35 25.51
CA TYR A 68 11.49 -2.06 24.47
C TYR A 68 12.41 -2.45 23.31
N ALA A 69 13.36 -1.59 22.93
CA ALA A 69 14.33 -1.89 21.90
C ALA A 69 15.24 -3.08 22.25
N GLN A 70 15.45 -3.38 23.53
CA GLN A 70 16.27 -4.51 23.99
C GLN A 70 15.47 -5.81 24.21
N MET A 71 14.14 -5.74 24.17
CA MET A 71 13.27 -6.90 24.32
C MET A 71 13.32 -7.81 23.08
N THR A 72 13.22 -9.11 23.34
CA THR A 72 12.85 -10.12 22.33
C THR A 72 11.44 -9.89 21.82
N GLU A 73 11.10 -10.47 20.66
CA GLU A 73 9.75 -10.33 20.09
C GLU A 73 8.65 -10.87 21.01
N ASP A 74 8.90 -11.98 21.71
CA ASP A 74 7.98 -12.55 22.71
C ASP A 74 7.77 -11.57 23.88
N GLU A 75 8.85 -10.97 24.42
CA GLU A 75 8.75 -9.97 25.49
C GLU A 75 8.01 -8.71 25.03
N ARG A 76 8.23 -8.29 23.78
CA ARG A 76 7.51 -7.16 23.17
C ARG A 76 6.03 -7.47 23.02
N THR A 77 5.69 -8.69 22.64
CA THR A 77 4.31 -9.18 22.54
C THR A 77 3.64 -9.11 23.91
N ASP A 78 4.26 -9.67 24.94
CA ASP A 78 3.73 -9.67 26.30
C ASP A 78 3.53 -8.25 26.84
N ALA A 79 4.51 -7.36 26.64
CA ALA A 79 4.43 -5.96 27.07
C ALA A 79 3.31 -5.20 26.35
N ALA A 80 3.15 -5.42 25.03
CA ALA A 80 2.09 -4.82 24.24
C ALA A 80 0.70 -5.30 24.68
N LEU A 81 0.52 -6.61 24.92
CA LEU A 81 -0.72 -7.17 25.43
C LEU A 81 -1.07 -6.62 26.82
N GLN A 82 -0.10 -6.53 27.73
CA GLN A 82 -0.32 -5.95 29.05
C GLN A 82 -0.75 -4.46 28.96
N GLN A 83 -0.14 -3.70 28.05
CA GLN A 83 -0.50 -2.31 27.82
C GLN A 83 -1.92 -2.17 27.25
N LEU A 84 -2.31 -3.04 26.31
CA LEU A 84 -3.66 -3.05 25.72
C LEU A 84 -4.73 -3.52 26.71
N ASP A 85 -4.42 -4.45 27.62
CA ASP A 85 -5.31 -4.83 28.72
C ASP A 85 -5.59 -3.64 29.65
N ALA A 86 -4.55 -2.87 29.99
CA ALA A 86 -4.71 -1.66 30.80
C ALA A 86 -5.53 -0.57 30.09
N LEU A 87 -5.36 -0.41 28.77
CA LEU A 87 -6.17 0.52 27.96
C LEU A 87 -7.62 0.05 27.81
N THR A 88 -7.85 -1.26 27.72
CA THR A 88 -9.18 -1.87 27.71
C THR A 88 -9.89 -1.65 29.04
N ALA A 89 -9.19 -1.82 30.16
CA ALA A 89 -9.74 -1.55 31.50
C ALA A 89 -10.09 -0.06 31.72
N GLN A 90 -9.41 0.85 31.03
CA GLN A 90 -9.72 2.28 31.01
C GLN A 90 -10.86 2.65 30.05
N GLY A 91 -11.33 1.71 29.24
CA GLY A 91 -12.36 1.94 28.22
C GLY A 91 -11.86 2.64 26.96
N LEU A 92 -10.55 2.76 26.76
CA LEU A 92 -9.95 3.40 25.57
C LEU A 92 -9.82 2.43 24.39
N VAL A 93 -9.68 1.13 24.69
CA VAL A 93 -9.69 0.04 23.73
C VAL A 93 -10.94 -0.81 23.94
N LYS A 94 -11.56 -1.22 22.84
CA LYS A 94 -12.79 -2.01 22.85
C LYS A 94 -12.50 -3.43 23.37
N GLN A 95 -13.26 -3.86 24.37
CA GLN A 95 -13.11 -5.20 24.95
C GLN A 95 -13.27 -6.29 23.88
N GLY A 96 -12.34 -7.26 23.87
CA GLY A 96 -12.35 -8.38 22.94
C GLY A 96 -12.07 -7.98 21.48
N SER A 97 -11.39 -6.84 21.26
CA SER A 97 -10.93 -6.42 19.93
C SER A 97 -9.46 -6.69 19.65
N VAL A 98 -8.68 -7.05 20.68
CA VAL A 98 -7.23 -7.30 20.54
C VAL A 98 -7.01 -8.62 19.81
N TYR A 99 -6.20 -8.60 18.76
CA TYR A 99 -5.80 -9.78 17.99
C TYR A 99 -4.29 -9.78 17.73
N THR A 100 -3.64 -10.91 18.00
CA THR A 100 -2.20 -11.09 17.79
C THR A 100 -1.95 -11.86 16.50
N ASP A 101 -1.29 -11.20 15.56
CA ASP A 101 -0.78 -11.79 14.33
C ASP A 101 0.74 -11.99 14.45
N ALA A 102 1.12 -13.15 14.96
CA ALA A 102 2.53 -13.51 15.14
C ALA A 102 3.27 -13.68 13.80
N GLU A 103 2.58 -14.01 12.70
CA GLU A 103 3.22 -14.16 11.38
C GLU A 103 3.65 -12.80 10.82
N ASN A 104 2.88 -11.75 11.13
CA ASN A 104 3.13 -10.39 10.65
C ASN A 104 3.74 -9.47 11.71
N GLY A 105 4.04 -9.97 12.92
CA GLY A 105 4.59 -9.17 14.01
C GLY A 105 3.67 -8.00 14.40
N MET A 106 2.36 -8.18 14.29
CA MET A 106 1.34 -7.14 14.46
C MET A 106 0.35 -7.53 15.56
N ILE A 107 0.03 -6.59 16.45
CA ILE A 107 -1.11 -6.73 17.36
C ILE A 107 -2.13 -5.64 17.00
N SER A 108 -3.29 -6.04 16.48
CA SER A 108 -4.36 -5.11 16.14
C SER A 108 -5.34 -4.95 17.30
N PHE A 109 -6.01 -3.80 17.33
CA PHE A 109 -7.08 -3.51 18.29
C PHE A 109 -8.05 -2.48 17.71
N THR A 110 -9.20 -2.31 18.36
CA THR A 110 -10.19 -1.28 18.01
C THR A 110 -10.28 -0.26 19.14
N TYR A 111 -10.17 1.03 18.84
CA TYR A 111 -10.43 2.09 19.81
C TYR A 111 -11.90 2.09 20.26
N SER A 112 -12.22 2.75 21.37
CA SER A 112 -13.59 2.89 21.90
C SER A 112 -14.60 3.38 20.84
N CYS A 113 -14.18 4.32 20.00
CA CYS A 113 -14.97 4.92 18.92
C CYS A 113 -15.11 4.05 17.66
N GLY A 114 -14.45 2.89 17.59
CA GLY A 114 -14.53 1.98 16.44
C GLY A 114 -13.44 2.15 15.37
N ALA A 115 -12.56 3.16 15.49
CA ALA A 115 -11.37 3.26 14.65
C ALA A 115 -10.40 2.09 14.91
N LEU A 116 -9.55 1.78 13.93
CA LEU A 116 -8.58 0.70 14.00
C LEU A 116 -7.20 1.18 14.43
N GLY A 117 -6.60 0.42 15.35
CA GLY A 117 -5.25 0.64 15.87
C GLY A 117 -4.39 -0.62 15.74
N GLY A 118 -3.08 -0.45 15.84
CA GLY A 118 -2.12 -1.55 15.77
C GLY A 118 -0.81 -1.24 16.48
N ILE A 119 -0.14 -2.31 16.92
CA ILE A 119 1.22 -2.28 17.44
C ILE A 119 2.06 -3.18 16.54
N LEU A 120 3.00 -2.59 15.80
CA LEU A 120 4.02 -3.33 15.08
C LEU A 120 5.17 -3.61 16.06
N LEU A 121 5.46 -4.90 16.28
CA LEU A 121 6.36 -5.38 17.35
C LEU A 121 7.84 -5.23 16.98
N THR A 122 8.14 -5.24 15.70
CA THR A 122 9.48 -5.04 15.16
C THR A 122 9.42 -3.90 14.18
N ASP A 123 10.27 -2.89 14.39
CA ASP A 123 10.47 -1.90 13.34
C ASP A 123 10.97 -2.63 12.09
N PRO A 124 10.39 -2.36 10.91
CA PRO A 124 10.82 -3.00 9.68
C PRO A 124 12.32 -2.75 9.51
N GLU A 125 13.09 -3.84 9.38
CA GLU A 125 14.55 -3.81 9.47
C GLU A 125 15.17 -2.71 8.57
N GLU A 126 16.12 -1.98 9.15
CA GLU A 126 17.02 -1.14 8.39
C GLU A 126 18.22 -1.97 7.92
N GLU A 127 18.29 -2.29 6.63
CA GLU A 127 19.57 -2.72 6.07
C GLU A 127 19.92 -2.19 4.67
N ASN A 128 21.24 -2.02 4.55
CA ASN A 128 22.15 -1.79 3.43
C ASN A 128 22.24 -0.39 2.80
N THR A 129 23.39 0.24 3.09
CA THR A 129 24.04 1.23 2.23
C THR A 129 24.33 0.58 0.87
N ALA A 130 23.62 0.99 -0.17
CA ALA A 130 24.05 0.72 -1.53
C ALA A 130 25.29 1.59 -1.85
N ALA A 131 25.86 1.44 -3.05
CA ALA A 131 26.66 2.50 -3.67
C ALA A 131 25.72 3.46 -4.41
N LEU A 132 25.95 4.77 -4.38
CA LEU A 132 25.16 5.71 -5.18
C LEU A 132 25.40 5.38 -6.66
N PRO A 133 24.39 5.49 -7.55
CA PRO A 133 24.65 5.36 -8.97
C PRO A 133 25.72 6.38 -9.39
N GLU A 134 26.64 6.00 -10.28
CA GLU A 134 27.60 6.95 -10.85
C GLU A 134 26.90 7.85 -11.89
N LEU A 135 27.14 9.17 -11.80
CA LEU A 135 26.70 10.12 -12.84
C LEU A 135 27.66 10.07 -14.01
N ASP A 136 27.15 9.74 -15.19
CA ASP A 136 27.81 10.14 -16.42
C ASP A 136 27.37 11.58 -16.76
N GLU A 137 28.14 12.57 -16.27
CA GLU A 137 27.89 14.00 -16.51
C GLU A 137 27.83 14.35 -18.00
N SER A 138 28.43 13.54 -18.88
CA SER A 138 28.38 13.77 -20.32
C SER A 138 27.00 13.46 -20.94
N GLN A 139 26.29 12.45 -20.41
CA GLN A 139 24.92 12.12 -20.82
C GLN A 139 23.91 13.17 -20.34
N LEU A 140 24.15 13.73 -19.13
CA LEU A 140 23.34 14.82 -18.58
C LEU A 140 23.34 16.07 -19.47
N GLN A 141 24.49 16.39 -20.06
CA GLN A 141 24.64 17.59 -20.87
C GLN A 141 23.98 17.47 -22.25
N GLU A 142 23.87 16.25 -22.79
CA GLU A 142 23.19 15.95 -24.06
C GLU A 142 21.65 15.91 -23.93
N LEU A 143 21.14 15.70 -22.70
CA LEU A 143 19.70 15.69 -22.39
C LEU A 143 19.16 17.08 -21.99
N ALA A 144 20.01 18.00 -21.56
CA ALA A 144 19.63 19.28 -20.95
C ALA A 144 19.10 20.39 -21.89
N GLU A 145 18.89 20.13 -23.19
CA GLU A 145 18.31 21.13 -24.10
C GLU A 145 16.77 21.00 -24.16
N ASN A 146 16.06 21.78 -23.33
CA ASN A 146 14.60 22.00 -23.38
C ASN A 146 13.69 20.75 -23.31
N LYS A 147 14.15 19.62 -22.78
CA LYS A 147 13.32 18.41 -22.61
C LYS A 147 12.40 18.58 -21.41
N ARG A 148 11.07 18.51 -21.62
CA ARG A 148 10.08 18.36 -20.55
C ARG A 148 9.34 17.05 -20.78
N VAL A 149 9.65 16.04 -19.97
CA VAL A 149 9.15 14.67 -20.12
C VAL A 149 7.90 14.41 -19.28
N GLY A 150 7.71 15.18 -18.21
CA GLY A 150 6.55 15.08 -17.34
C GLY A 150 6.81 15.62 -15.96
N THR A 151 5.95 15.25 -15.04
CA THR A 151 6.03 15.58 -13.62
C THR A 151 6.03 14.30 -12.79
N ALA A 152 6.85 14.26 -11.75
CA ALA A 152 6.96 13.16 -10.83
C ALA A 152 6.90 13.62 -9.37
N ALA A 153 6.49 12.71 -8.48
CA ALA A 153 6.67 12.87 -7.05
C ALA A 153 7.18 11.59 -6.41
N ILE A 154 8.18 11.73 -5.55
CA ILE A 154 8.68 10.69 -4.64
C ILE A 154 8.10 10.96 -3.26
N TYR A 155 7.24 10.07 -2.80
CA TYR A 155 6.70 10.06 -1.44
C TYR A 155 7.58 9.17 -0.58
N TYR A 156 8.57 9.79 0.07
CA TYR A 156 9.54 9.12 0.93
C TYR A 156 9.03 9.07 2.37
N ALA A 157 8.65 7.88 2.82
CA ALA A 157 8.15 7.62 4.17
C ALA A 157 8.85 6.42 4.84
N PHE A 158 10.13 6.21 4.57
CA PHE A 158 10.95 5.23 5.29
C PHE A 158 11.34 5.75 6.69
N ASP A 159 11.76 7.00 6.77
CA ASP A 159 12.17 7.63 8.02
C ASP A 159 11.94 9.15 7.98
N ASN A 160 11.94 9.76 9.16
CA ASN A 160 11.71 11.19 9.33
C ASN A 160 12.99 12.03 9.28
N THR A 161 14.10 11.52 8.72
CA THR A 161 15.39 12.23 8.81
C THR A 161 16.18 12.24 7.51
N ILE A 162 16.63 13.44 7.13
CA ILE A 162 17.64 13.68 6.06
C ILE A 162 18.96 12.92 6.33
N ASN A 163 19.16 12.44 7.56
CA ASN A 163 20.35 11.70 8.00
C ASN A 163 20.28 10.18 7.73
N SER A 164 19.23 9.71 7.06
CA SER A 164 19.12 8.31 6.66
C SER A 164 20.15 7.93 5.61
N THR A 165 20.58 6.68 5.64
CA THR A 165 21.41 6.09 4.58
C THR A 165 20.68 6.01 3.23
N ARG A 166 19.34 6.11 3.23
CA ARG A 166 18.51 6.03 2.03
C ARG A 166 18.29 7.39 1.37
N TYR A 167 18.18 8.47 2.15
CA TYR A 167 17.86 9.81 1.62
C TYR A 167 18.78 10.29 0.48
N PRO A 168 20.12 10.12 0.55
CA PRO A 168 21.00 10.56 -0.54
C PRO A 168 20.66 9.98 -1.91
N TYR A 169 20.06 8.78 -1.96
CA TYR A 169 19.63 8.15 -3.22
C TYR A 169 18.48 8.89 -3.85
N TYR A 170 17.45 9.19 -3.08
CA TYR A 170 16.26 9.84 -3.60
C TYR A 170 16.54 11.31 -3.95
N ALA A 171 17.38 12.00 -3.17
CA ALA A 171 17.85 13.34 -3.50
C ALA A 171 18.68 13.34 -4.80
N TYR A 172 19.50 12.32 -5.00
CA TYR A 172 20.23 12.10 -6.24
C TYR A 172 19.30 11.85 -7.42
N MET A 173 18.32 10.94 -7.26
CA MET A 173 17.32 10.63 -8.27
C MET A 173 16.55 11.89 -8.69
N GLN A 174 16.08 12.67 -7.72
CA GLN A 174 15.41 13.94 -7.95
C GLN A 174 16.28 14.87 -8.80
N THR A 175 17.54 15.10 -8.37
CA THR A 175 18.46 16.00 -9.07
C THR A 175 18.72 15.54 -10.51
N TYR A 176 18.92 14.25 -10.71
CA TYR A 176 19.12 13.68 -12.04
C TYR A 176 17.86 13.80 -12.90
N TRP A 177 16.71 13.38 -12.41
CA TRP A 177 15.43 13.42 -13.14
C TRP A 177 15.02 14.85 -13.51
N ASP A 178 15.21 15.82 -12.60
CA ASP A 178 15.02 17.23 -12.91
C ASP A 178 15.91 17.70 -14.06
N SER A 179 17.19 17.29 -14.06
CA SER A 179 18.16 17.69 -15.08
C SER A 179 17.88 17.11 -16.46
N VAL A 180 17.14 16.00 -16.55
CA VAL A 180 16.74 15.34 -17.81
C VAL A 180 15.27 15.59 -18.18
N GLY A 181 14.59 16.52 -17.49
CA GLY A 181 13.27 17.01 -17.90
C GLY A 181 12.07 16.38 -17.22
N LEU A 182 12.27 15.49 -16.25
CA LEU A 182 11.20 14.96 -15.39
C LEU A 182 11.17 15.77 -14.08
N GLN A 183 10.30 16.78 -14.04
CA GLN A 183 10.19 17.66 -12.87
C GLN A 183 9.74 16.86 -11.65
N THR A 184 10.61 16.67 -10.68
CA THR A 184 10.43 15.73 -9.58
C THR A 184 10.35 16.45 -8.23
N ASP A 185 9.23 16.28 -7.54
CA ASP A 185 9.10 16.68 -6.14
C ASP A 185 9.49 15.52 -5.21
N LEU A 186 10.39 15.76 -4.25
CA LEU A 186 10.71 14.80 -3.18
C LEU A 186 10.04 15.26 -1.87
N ASP A 187 9.08 14.49 -1.39
CA ASP A 187 8.39 14.73 -0.12
C ASP A 187 8.92 13.74 0.94
N THR A 188 9.60 14.25 1.96
CA THR A 188 10.12 13.47 3.09
C THR A 188 9.25 13.57 4.35
N THR A 189 8.07 14.19 4.24
CA THR A 189 7.14 14.41 5.35
C THR A 189 5.73 13.98 4.94
N VAL A 190 5.65 12.81 4.30
CA VAL A 190 4.44 12.32 3.64
C VAL A 190 3.29 12.19 4.63
N THR A 191 2.21 12.91 4.36
CA THR A 191 0.96 12.82 5.11
C THR A 191 -0.11 12.03 4.35
N VAL A 192 -1.15 11.56 5.07
CA VAL A 192 -2.38 11.02 4.46
C VAL A 192 -2.98 12.03 3.47
N SER A 193 -2.85 13.33 3.76
CA SER A 193 -3.33 14.39 2.86
C SER A 193 -2.51 14.50 1.56
N ASP A 194 -1.21 14.24 1.61
CA ASP A 194 -0.34 14.22 0.43
C ASP A 194 -0.72 13.10 -0.53
N LEU A 195 -1.04 11.92 0.00
CA LEU A 195 -1.46 10.78 -0.80
C LEU A 195 -2.74 11.04 -1.61
N ARG A 196 -3.64 11.92 -1.12
CA ARG A 196 -4.83 12.36 -1.89
C ARG A 196 -4.47 13.19 -3.13
N ARG A 197 -3.32 13.85 -3.10
CA ARG A 197 -2.85 14.77 -4.15
C ARG A 197 -1.93 14.11 -5.15
N MET A 198 -1.57 12.84 -4.95
CA MET A 198 -0.73 12.07 -5.88
C MET A 198 -1.21 12.15 -7.32
N GLY A 199 -2.53 12.16 -7.56
CA GLY A 199 -3.08 12.16 -8.91
C GLY A 199 -2.78 13.38 -9.78
N ARG A 200 -2.04 14.39 -9.26
CA ARG A 200 -1.60 15.56 -10.02
C ARG A 200 -0.33 15.34 -10.85
N TYR A 201 0.40 14.25 -10.61
CA TYR A 201 1.67 13.93 -11.29
C TYR A 201 1.47 12.87 -12.35
N ASP A 202 2.34 12.89 -13.37
CA ASP A 202 2.38 11.86 -14.40
C ASP A 202 2.98 10.55 -13.86
N LEU A 203 3.86 10.65 -12.86
CA LEU A 203 4.50 9.54 -12.16
C LEU A 203 4.50 9.78 -10.65
N CYS A 204 4.00 8.83 -9.88
CA CYS A 204 4.10 8.83 -8.42
C CYS A 204 4.91 7.64 -7.96
N ILE A 205 5.84 7.87 -7.05
CA ILE A 205 6.70 6.86 -6.47
C ILE A 205 6.38 6.79 -4.97
N LEU A 206 5.95 5.63 -4.51
CA LEU A 206 5.70 5.32 -3.10
C LEU A 206 6.93 4.59 -2.55
N SER A 207 7.74 5.32 -1.79
CA SER A 207 8.97 4.82 -1.16
C SER A 207 8.73 4.75 0.35
N THR A 208 8.00 3.73 0.78
CA THR A 208 7.50 3.61 2.16
C THR A 208 7.76 2.22 2.75
N HIS A 209 7.67 2.09 4.07
CA HIS A 209 7.51 0.78 4.69
C HIS A 209 6.11 0.21 4.43
N GLY A 210 6.05 -1.11 4.31
CA GLY A 210 4.82 -1.88 4.22
C GLY A 210 4.62 -2.74 5.47
N ALA A 211 3.39 -3.11 5.73
CA ALA A 211 3.04 -4.10 6.74
C ALA A 211 1.75 -4.81 6.36
N TYR A 212 1.55 -6.00 6.92
CA TYR A 212 0.27 -6.71 6.86
C TYR A 212 -0.52 -6.47 8.15
N TYR A 213 -1.77 -6.08 7.98
CA TYR A 213 -2.65 -5.76 9.09
C TYR A 213 -3.82 -6.72 9.13
N THR A 214 -3.85 -7.54 10.19
CA THR A 214 -4.92 -8.50 10.44
C THR A 214 -5.80 -8.01 11.57
N TYR A 215 -7.11 -7.92 11.35
CA TYR A 215 -8.08 -7.51 12.37
C TYR A 215 -9.36 -8.33 12.32
N GLU A 216 -10.05 -8.39 13.47
CA GLU A 216 -11.33 -9.08 13.58
C GLU A 216 -12.52 -8.11 13.60
N TYR A 217 -13.55 -8.43 12.84
CA TYR A 217 -14.81 -7.70 12.80
C TYR A 217 -16.01 -8.64 12.93
N GLY A 218 -17.18 -8.06 13.20
CA GLY A 218 -18.41 -8.82 13.49
C GLY A 218 -18.65 -9.03 14.98
N TRP A 219 -19.94 -9.06 15.35
CA TRP A 219 -20.38 -9.22 16.74
C TRP A 219 -20.80 -10.66 17.07
N LEU A 220 -21.64 -11.27 16.22
CA LEU A 220 -22.16 -12.63 16.45
C LEU A 220 -21.22 -13.73 15.95
N PHE A 221 -20.58 -13.50 14.80
CA PHE A 221 -19.54 -14.35 14.24
C PHE A 221 -18.35 -13.47 13.87
N LYS A 222 -17.23 -13.68 14.56
CA LYS A 222 -15.98 -12.99 14.25
C LYS A 222 -15.48 -13.44 12.89
N LYS A 223 -15.09 -12.48 12.07
CA LYS A 223 -14.41 -12.68 10.80
C LYS A 223 -13.08 -11.97 10.87
N THR A 224 -12.07 -12.58 10.28
CA THR A 224 -10.74 -12.01 10.16
C THR A 224 -10.60 -11.40 8.77
N ALA A 225 -10.07 -10.18 8.70
CA ALA A 225 -9.57 -9.57 7.48
C ALA A 225 -8.07 -9.34 7.64
N THR A 226 -7.34 -9.55 6.56
CA THR A 226 -5.90 -9.29 6.47
C THR A 226 -5.67 -8.50 5.19
N GLU A 227 -4.98 -7.37 5.29
CA GLU A 227 -4.75 -6.48 4.16
C GLU A 227 -3.38 -5.79 4.25
N PRO A 228 -2.78 -5.42 3.10
CA PRO A 228 -1.55 -4.64 3.06
C PRO A 228 -1.80 -3.20 3.49
N LEU A 229 -0.85 -2.64 4.25
CA LEU A 229 -0.78 -1.25 4.65
C LEU A 229 0.48 -0.58 4.12
N ILE A 230 0.35 0.69 3.73
CA ILE A 230 1.47 1.63 3.62
C ILE A 230 1.60 2.35 4.96
N LEU A 231 2.75 2.19 5.60
CA LEU A 231 3.08 2.90 6.83
C LEU A 231 3.62 4.30 6.48
N LEU A 232 3.10 5.32 7.16
CA LEU A 232 3.56 6.70 7.01
C LEU A 232 4.38 7.14 8.20
N THR A 233 5.12 8.22 7.98
CA THR A 233 5.89 8.88 9.04
C THR A 233 5.16 10.08 9.65
N GLU A 234 3.91 10.33 9.23
CA GLU A 234 3.00 11.29 9.86
C GLU A 234 2.53 10.75 11.22
N ARG A 235 2.98 11.43 12.29
CA ARG A 235 2.48 11.17 13.65
C ARG A 235 1.01 11.56 13.73
N SER A 236 0.25 10.74 14.44
CA SER A 236 -1.11 11.11 14.78
C SER A 236 -1.15 12.28 15.76
N ASP A 237 -2.08 13.19 15.54
CA ASP A 237 -2.37 14.30 16.43
C ASP A 237 -3.87 14.60 16.47
N PHE A 238 -4.28 15.41 17.45
CA PHE A 238 -5.69 15.76 17.66
C PHE A 238 -6.39 16.35 16.42
N TRP A 239 -5.74 17.25 15.68
CA TRP A 239 -6.36 17.91 14.53
C TRP A 239 -6.37 17.03 13.29
N SER A 240 -5.32 16.23 13.10
CA SER A 240 -5.22 15.26 12.01
C SER A 240 -6.22 14.13 12.19
N ASP A 241 -6.45 13.65 13.42
CA ASP A 241 -7.51 12.66 13.71
C ASP A 241 -8.91 13.20 13.40
N LEU A 242 -9.20 14.47 13.74
CA LEU A 242 -10.46 15.10 13.33
C LEU A 242 -10.57 15.21 11.82
N ARG A 243 -9.49 15.58 11.13
CA ARG A 243 -9.45 15.71 9.66
C ARG A 243 -9.69 14.37 8.97
N TYR A 244 -9.07 13.30 9.47
CA TYR A 244 -9.15 11.96 8.88
C TYR A 244 -10.27 11.11 9.49
N GLY A 245 -11.12 11.68 10.35
CA GLY A 245 -12.08 10.91 11.16
C GLY A 245 -13.01 10.00 10.36
N PHE A 246 -13.46 10.43 9.18
CA PHE A 246 -14.26 9.57 8.31
C PHE A 246 -13.46 8.40 7.71
N ASP A 247 -12.18 8.60 7.39
CA ASP A 247 -11.31 7.54 6.90
C ASP A 247 -10.88 6.58 8.01
N LEU A 248 -10.66 7.09 9.23
CA LEU A 248 -10.39 6.29 10.43
C LEU A 248 -11.59 5.40 10.80
N LEU A 249 -12.80 5.95 10.79
CA LEU A 249 -14.03 5.20 11.10
C LEU A 249 -14.45 4.25 9.98
N ALA A 250 -14.07 4.54 8.75
CA ALA A 250 -14.27 3.66 7.59
C ALA A 250 -13.12 2.66 7.38
N HIS A 251 -12.17 2.59 8.32
CA HIS A 251 -11.05 1.62 8.32
C HIS A 251 -10.14 1.75 7.09
N ARG A 252 -10.14 2.92 6.44
CA ARG A 252 -9.27 3.24 5.29
C ARG A 252 -7.93 3.80 5.76
N VAL A 253 -7.95 4.48 6.91
CA VAL A 253 -6.77 4.93 7.64
C VAL A 253 -6.72 4.15 8.95
N VAL A 254 -5.56 3.62 9.28
CA VAL A 254 -5.29 2.87 10.51
C VAL A 254 -4.17 3.59 11.28
N LYS A 255 -4.14 3.44 12.61
CA LYS A 255 -3.08 4.00 13.45
C LYS A 255 -2.18 2.89 13.96
N VAL A 256 -0.91 2.89 13.57
CA VAL A 256 0.08 1.87 13.97
C VAL A 256 1.20 2.55 14.73
N ASN A 257 1.46 2.13 15.98
CA ASN A 257 2.48 2.73 16.85
C ASN A 257 2.34 4.26 17.05
N GLY A 258 1.13 4.81 16.90
CA GLY A 258 0.87 6.26 16.96
C GLY A 258 1.13 7.01 15.64
N MET A 259 1.39 6.30 14.54
CA MET A 259 1.58 6.82 13.20
C MET A 259 0.39 6.45 12.31
N TYR A 260 0.12 7.22 11.25
CA TYR A 260 -0.91 6.82 10.28
C TYR A 260 -0.41 5.77 9.29
N ALA A 261 -1.33 4.92 8.84
CA ALA A 261 -1.15 3.98 7.76
C ALA A 261 -2.41 3.97 6.86
N VAL A 262 -2.26 3.60 5.60
CA VAL A 262 -3.37 3.55 4.63
C VAL A 262 -3.42 2.22 3.89
N ASN A 263 -4.61 1.78 3.50
CA ASN A 263 -4.84 0.56 2.72
C ASN A 263 -5.34 0.85 1.29
N GLY A 264 -5.67 -0.20 0.54
CA GLY A 264 -6.18 -0.08 -0.83
C GLY A 264 -7.50 0.68 -0.93
N ASP A 265 -8.37 0.56 0.06
CA ASP A 265 -9.67 1.25 0.07
C ASP A 265 -9.54 2.76 0.29
N PHE A 266 -8.49 3.21 0.98
CA PHE A 266 -8.13 4.62 1.00
C PHE A 266 -7.88 5.13 -0.43
N PHE A 267 -7.04 4.45 -1.22
CA PHE A 267 -6.76 4.89 -2.60
C PHE A 267 -8.00 4.82 -3.48
N ARG A 268 -8.80 3.74 -3.39
CA ARG A 268 -10.09 3.63 -4.08
C ARG A 268 -10.95 4.87 -3.83
N SER A 269 -11.01 5.29 -2.57
CA SER A 269 -11.87 6.39 -2.15
C SER A 269 -11.29 7.78 -2.46
N ALA A 270 -9.98 7.97 -2.30
CA ALA A 270 -9.36 9.29 -2.23
C ALA A 270 -8.42 9.62 -3.40
N TYR A 271 -7.79 8.61 -4.01
CA TYR A 271 -6.92 8.84 -5.16
C TYR A 271 -7.75 9.19 -6.39
N ARG A 272 -7.41 10.29 -7.04
CA ARG A 272 -8.03 10.75 -8.29
C ARG A 272 -6.93 11.22 -9.22
N GLY A 273 -6.49 10.35 -10.11
CA GLY A 273 -5.35 10.61 -10.99
C GLY A 273 -5.49 9.98 -12.37
N ASN A 274 -4.45 10.15 -13.19
CA ASN A 274 -4.34 9.58 -14.52
C ASN A 274 -2.88 9.22 -14.88
N GLY A 275 -2.00 9.17 -13.88
CA GLY A 275 -0.58 8.89 -14.01
C GLY A 275 -0.23 7.42 -13.76
N ILE A 276 1.06 7.14 -13.67
CA ILE A 276 1.63 5.84 -13.32
C ILE A 276 2.04 5.87 -11.84
N VAL A 277 1.82 4.78 -11.11
CA VAL A 277 2.28 4.64 -9.72
C VAL A 277 3.29 3.51 -9.62
N LEU A 278 4.47 3.79 -9.10
CA LEU A 278 5.50 2.80 -8.78
C LEU A 278 5.62 2.73 -7.26
N SER A 279 5.66 1.52 -6.70
CA SER A 279 5.73 1.32 -5.26
C SER A 279 6.93 0.45 -4.91
N GLU A 280 7.82 0.96 -4.07
CA GLU A 280 8.89 0.19 -3.45
C GLU A 280 8.47 -0.40 -2.09
N THR A 281 7.23 -0.17 -1.68
CA THR A 281 6.67 -0.68 -0.42
C THR A 281 6.74 -2.21 -0.41
N CYS A 282 7.37 -2.76 0.64
CA CYS A 282 7.36 -4.19 0.90
C CYS A 282 5.91 -4.70 0.97
N GLU A 283 5.69 -5.90 0.44
CA GLU A 283 4.42 -6.62 0.54
C GLU A 283 3.22 -5.88 -0.12
N PHE A 284 3.47 -4.87 -0.96
CA PHE A 284 2.42 -4.09 -1.65
C PHE A 284 1.46 -4.97 -2.48
N TYR A 285 1.97 -6.06 -3.05
CA TYR A 285 1.20 -7.04 -3.82
C TYR A 285 0.99 -8.39 -3.13
N GLY A 286 1.26 -8.52 -1.83
CA GLY A 286 1.24 -9.85 -1.23
C GLY A 286 2.35 -10.14 -0.24
N LYS A 287 2.16 -11.17 0.58
CA LYS A 287 3.19 -11.74 1.46
C LYS A 287 3.22 -13.26 1.35
N ASN A 288 4.38 -13.86 1.60
CA ASN A 288 4.64 -15.31 1.62
C ASN A 288 4.12 -16.05 0.37
N GLY A 289 4.22 -15.41 -0.80
CA GLY A 289 3.76 -15.97 -2.08
C GLY A 289 2.25 -15.92 -2.32
N HIS A 290 1.48 -15.35 -1.38
CA HIS A 290 0.08 -15.00 -1.61
C HIS A 290 0.00 -13.63 -2.28
N VAL A 291 -0.64 -13.54 -3.44
CA VAL A 291 -0.81 -12.28 -4.16
C VAL A 291 -2.10 -11.60 -3.70
N ASP A 292 -1.96 -10.34 -3.25
CA ASP A 292 -3.05 -9.43 -2.92
C ASP A 292 -2.96 -8.20 -3.85
N THR A 293 -4.05 -7.87 -4.53
CA THR A 293 -4.09 -6.76 -5.50
C THR A 293 -4.84 -5.54 -4.98
N SER A 294 -5.35 -5.57 -3.74
CA SER A 294 -6.22 -4.54 -3.17
C SER A 294 -5.66 -3.12 -3.27
N MET A 295 -4.36 -2.93 -3.02
CA MET A 295 -3.67 -1.65 -3.16
C MET A 295 -3.69 -1.14 -4.60
N ALA A 296 -3.26 -1.98 -5.55
CA ALA A 296 -3.25 -1.65 -6.96
C ALA A 296 -4.67 -1.40 -7.50
N ASP A 297 -5.62 -2.26 -7.13
CA ASP A 297 -7.04 -2.12 -7.50
C ASP A 297 -7.63 -0.81 -6.99
N GLY A 298 -7.24 -0.36 -5.79
CA GLY A 298 -7.64 0.92 -5.24
C GLY A 298 -7.13 2.10 -6.08
N LEU A 299 -5.85 2.10 -6.41
CA LEU A 299 -5.23 3.14 -7.26
C LEU A 299 -5.82 3.16 -8.67
N LEU A 300 -6.00 1.97 -9.29
CA LEU A 300 -6.60 1.83 -10.62
C LEU A 300 -8.06 2.28 -10.63
N ALA A 301 -8.85 1.92 -9.61
CA ALA A 301 -10.22 2.40 -9.46
C ALA A 301 -10.31 3.93 -9.28
N GLY A 302 -9.27 4.54 -8.69
CA GLY A 302 -9.11 5.98 -8.59
C GLY A 302 -8.57 6.66 -9.86
N GLY A 303 -8.22 5.89 -10.91
CA GLY A 303 -7.86 6.39 -12.23
C GLY A 303 -6.38 6.26 -12.62
N ALA A 304 -5.53 5.61 -11.81
CA ALA A 304 -4.15 5.36 -12.20
C ALA A 304 -4.14 4.56 -13.52
N LYS A 305 -3.25 4.92 -14.45
CA LYS A 305 -3.10 4.18 -15.72
C LYS A 305 -2.51 2.80 -15.46
N ALA A 306 -1.47 2.76 -14.64
CA ALA A 306 -0.75 1.54 -14.30
C ALA A 306 -0.14 1.64 -12.91
N VAL A 307 0.06 0.48 -12.29
CA VAL A 307 0.65 0.35 -10.96
C VAL A 307 1.73 -0.75 -10.99
N MET A 308 2.93 -0.41 -10.55
CA MET A 308 4.02 -1.34 -10.28
C MET A 308 4.28 -1.41 -8.78
N GLY A 309 4.63 -2.60 -8.29
CA GLY A 309 4.98 -2.83 -6.89
C GLY A 309 5.59 -4.20 -6.68
N TYR A 310 5.86 -4.56 -5.43
CA TYR A 310 6.52 -5.81 -5.07
C TYR A 310 5.63 -6.75 -4.27
N VAL A 311 5.75 -8.05 -4.53
CA VAL A 311 5.28 -9.08 -3.59
C VAL A 311 6.35 -9.35 -2.54
N ASN A 312 5.97 -9.79 -1.35
CA ASN A 312 6.85 -10.13 -0.23
C ASN A 312 7.76 -8.95 0.22
N ASN A 313 8.64 -9.22 1.17
CA ASN A 313 9.69 -8.28 1.57
C ASN A 313 10.76 -8.21 0.47
N VAL A 314 11.10 -7.00 0.07
CA VAL A 314 12.07 -6.72 -1.00
C VAL A 314 13.36 -6.16 -0.42
N TYR A 315 14.50 -6.61 -0.93
CA TYR A 315 15.77 -5.97 -0.60
C TYR A 315 15.80 -4.51 -1.08
N SER A 316 16.10 -3.59 -0.15
CA SER A 316 16.07 -2.14 -0.38
C SER A 316 16.96 -1.66 -1.54
N VAL A 317 18.07 -2.34 -1.80
CA VAL A 317 18.98 -2.01 -2.90
C VAL A 317 18.42 -2.49 -4.24
N TYR A 318 17.79 -3.68 -4.26
CA TYR A 318 17.17 -4.23 -5.45
C TYR A 318 15.98 -3.37 -5.91
N SER A 319 15.05 -3.02 -5.00
CA SER A 319 13.90 -2.18 -5.33
C SER A 319 14.31 -0.81 -5.88
N ARG A 320 15.28 -0.14 -5.24
CA ARG A 320 15.82 1.14 -5.69
C ARG A 320 16.52 1.07 -7.04
N SER A 321 17.27 -0.01 -7.30
CA SER A 321 17.97 -0.21 -8.56
C SER A 321 16.99 -0.46 -9.71
N MET A 322 15.96 -1.27 -9.44
CA MET A 322 14.85 -1.50 -10.35
C MET A 322 14.08 -0.20 -10.66
N LEU A 323 13.75 0.60 -9.63
CA LEU A 323 13.11 1.91 -9.79
C LEU A 323 13.97 2.83 -10.67
N TRP A 324 15.26 2.98 -10.35
CA TRP A 324 16.19 3.81 -11.12
C TRP A 324 16.19 3.45 -12.61
N ALA A 325 16.42 2.18 -12.93
CA ALA A 325 16.49 1.73 -14.31
C ALA A 325 15.15 1.88 -15.04
N ALA A 326 14.04 1.54 -14.38
CA ALA A 326 12.72 1.65 -14.99
C ALA A 326 12.36 3.11 -15.29
N VAL A 327 12.50 4.03 -14.33
CA VAL A 327 12.17 5.44 -14.54
C VAL A 327 13.04 6.06 -15.64
N ASN A 328 14.34 5.74 -15.69
CA ASN A 328 15.22 6.26 -16.73
C ASN A 328 14.82 5.78 -18.13
N ARG A 329 14.41 4.52 -18.30
CA ARG A 329 13.87 4.02 -19.58
C ARG A 329 12.54 4.67 -19.95
N MET A 330 11.68 4.93 -18.96
CA MET A 330 10.44 5.68 -19.21
C MET A 330 10.72 7.13 -19.62
N ILE A 331 11.78 7.75 -19.08
CA ILE A 331 12.24 9.08 -19.49
C ILE A 331 12.68 9.08 -20.96
N GLU A 332 13.32 8.00 -21.41
CA GLU A 332 13.69 7.77 -22.81
C GLU A 332 12.49 7.46 -23.74
N GLY A 333 11.29 7.30 -23.17
CA GLY A 333 10.04 7.09 -23.91
C GLY A 333 9.57 5.64 -23.99
N GLU A 334 10.21 4.70 -23.29
CA GLU A 334 9.72 3.34 -23.18
C GLU A 334 8.43 3.24 -22.36
N THR A 335 7.62 2.22 -22.64
CA THR A 335 6.45 1.90 -21.81
C THR A 335 6.87 1.34 -20.46
N LEU A 336 5.96 1.33 -19.49
CA LEU A 336 6.20 0.74 -18.17
C LEU A 336 6.68 -0.72 -18.26
N GLU A 337 6.08 -1.53 -19.13
CA GLU A 337 6.49 -2.94 -19.30
C GLU A 337 7.90 -3.07 -19.87
N GLN A 338 8.23 -2.32 -20.92
CA GLN A 338 9.56 -2.31 -21.51
C GLN A 338 10.64 -1.88 -20.50
N ALA A 339 10.37 -0.79 -19.78
CA ALA A 339 11.25 -0.25 -18.77
C ALA A 339 11.50 -1.23 -17.61
N VAL A 340 10.47 -1.93 -17.14
CA VAL A 340 10.57 -2.93 -16.08
C VAL A 340 11.26 -4.20 -16.56
N ASP A 341 11.00 -4.65 -17.79
CA ASP A 341 11.70 -5.79 -18.38
C ASP A 341 13.18 -5.49 -18.61
N TYR A 342 13.52 -4.27 -19.02
CA TYR A 342 14.90 -3.81 -19.06
C TYR A 342 15.54 -3.88 -17.67
N ALA A 343 14.90 -3.33 -16.64
CA ALA A 343 15.42 -3.37 -15.28
C ALA A 343 15.65 -4.82 -14.78
N LYS A 344 14.72 -5.74 -15.06
CA LYS A 344 14.87 -7.18 -14.76
C LYS A 344 16.06 -7.81 -15.49
N SER A 345 16.37 -7.36 -16.71
CA SER A 345 17.52 -7.87 -17.46
C SER A 345 18.88 -7.50 -16.85
N ILE A 346 18.92 -6.41 -16.09
CA ILE A 346 20.13 -5.91 -15.42
C ILE A 346 20.26 -6.46 -13.99
N TYR A 347 19.15 -6.47 -13.26
CA TYR A 347 19.16 -6.78 -11.82
C TYR A 347 18.56 -8.13 -11.47
N GLY A 348 18.02 -8.89 -12.43
CA GLY A 348 17.35 -10.15 -12.18
C GLY A 348 15.83 -10.02 -12.01
N THR A 349 15.14 -11.14 -12.21
CA THR A 349 13.67 -11.20 -12.17
C THR A 349 13.09 -11.15 -10.76
N ASP A 350 13.91 -11.44 -9.75
CA ASP A 350 13.58 -11.34 -8.34
C ASP A 350 14.81 -10.95 -7.51
N ASP A 351 14.57 -10.51 -6.29
CA ASP A 351 15.57 -9.97 -5.39
C ASP A 351 16.53 -11.01 -4.79
N ILE A 352 16.14 -12.29 -4.75
CA ILE A 352 17.01 -13.39 -4.29
C ILE A 352 18.03 -13.73 -5.36
N ILE A 353 17.65 -13.76 -6.65
CA ILE A 353 18.59 -13.91 -7.77
C ILE A 353 19.63 -12.80 -7.68
N TRP A 354 19.17 -11.54 -7.60
CA TRP A 354 20.04 -10.38 -7.44
C TRP A 354 20.99 -10.54 -6.24
N TYR A 355 20.45 -10.85 -5.05
CA TYR A 355 21.21 -10.98 -3.81
C TYR A 355 22.31 -12.06 -3.90
N ASN A 356 21.99 -13.20 -4.51
CA ASN A 356 22.95 -14.29 -4.72
C ASN A 356 24.05 -13.90 -5.72
N GLU A 357 23.72 -13.15 -6.77
CA GLU A 357 24.70 -12.61 -7.73
C GLU A 357 25.66 -11.60 -7.08
N GLN A 358 25.21 -10.88 -6.05
CA GLN A 358 26.08 -10.04 -5.21
C GLN A 358 26.95 -10.84 -4.21
N GLY A 359 26.87 -12.18 -4.23
CA GLY A 359 27.62 -13.06 -3.32
C GLY A 359 26.94 -13.31 -1.96
N GLY A 360 25.66 -12.94 -1.85
CA GLY A 360 24.82 -13.24 -0.70
C GLY A 360 24.71 -14.75 -0.42
N ARG A 361 24.50 -15.11 0.86
CA ARG A 361 24.50 -16.53 1.29
C ARG A 361 23.32 -16.94 2.16
N ARG A 362 22.55 -15.97 2.67
CA ARG A 362 21.41 -16.20 3.55
C ARG A 362 20.25 -15.32 3.07
N PRO A 363 19.60 -15.70 1.96
CA PRO A 363 18.44 -14.96 1.50
C PRO A 363 17.30 -15.08 2.52
N HIS A 364 16.37 -14.12 2.48
CA HIS A 364 15.09 -14.28 3.15
C HIS A 364 14.27 -15.43 2.52
N ALA A 365 13.16 -15.80 3.17
CA ALA A 365 12.47 -17.05 2.86
C ALA A 365 11.71 -17.05 1.53
N ALA A 366 11.28 -15.88 1.03
CA ALA A 366 10.39 -15.78 -0.12
C ALA A 366 10.82 -14.64 -1.04
N ALA A 367 11.19 -14.99 -2.28
CA ALA A 367 11.64 -14.04 -3.29
C ALA A 367 10.62 -12.94 -3.55
N SER A 368 11.10 -11.70 -3.68
CA SER A 368 10.30 -10.55 -4.10
C SER A 368 10.54 -10.22 -5.56
N TYR A 369 9.47 -9.94 -6.30
CA TYR A 369 9.53 -9.56 -7.70
C TYR A 369 8.53 -8.45 -8.04
N ALA A 370 8.87 -7.67 -9.06
CA ALA A 370 8.02 -6.59 -9.56
C ALA A 370 6.78 -7.14 -10.29
N MET A 371 5.60 -6.68 -9.87
CA MET A 371 4.31 -7.00 -10.48
C MET A 371 3.66 -5.73 -11.04
N LEU A 372 3.01 -5.87 -12.21
CA LEU A 372 2.36 -4.79 -12.94
C LEU A 372 0.85 -5.03 -13.07
N SER A 373 0.07 -4.00 -12.76
CA SER A 373 -1.39 -3.95 -12.97
C SER A 373 -1.78 -2.72 -13.79
N GLY A 374 -2.91 -2.79 -14.51
CA GLY A 374 -3.38 -1.72 -15.39
C GLY A 374 -2.76 -1.74 -16.79
N ASP A 375 -2.66 -0.58 -17.42
CA ASP A 375 -2.13 -0.40 -18.77
C ASP A 375 -0.60 -0.48 -18.80
N ARG A 376 -0.11 -1.66 -19.15
CA ARG A 376 1.33 -1.94 -19.31
C ARG A 376 2.02 -1.12 -20.40
N SER A 377 1.26 -0.57 -21.33
CA SER A 377 1.75 0.32 -22.38
C SER A 377 1.83 1.79 -21.95
N ALA A 378 1.39 2.11 -20.72
CA ALA A 378 1.49 3.46 -20.19
C ALA A 378 2.94 3.95 -20.20
N ALA A 379 3.14 5.19 -20.64
CA ALA A 379 4.43 5.86 -20.72
C ALA A 379 4.30 7.29 -20.14
N LEU A 380 5.45 7.90 -19.82
CA LEU A 380 5.49 9.32 -19.48
C LEU A 380 5.00 10.16 -20.67
N PRO A 381 4.46 11.38 -20.44
CA PRO A 381 4.06 12.30 -21.50
C PRO A 381 5.27 12.81 -22.29
N ASN A 382 5.83 11.97 -23.16
CA ASN A 382 6.95 12.35 -24.01
C ASN A 382 6.45 13.33 -25.09
N PRO A 383 6.89 14.60 -25.11
CA PRO A 383 6.42 15.58 -26.09
C PRO A 383 7.01 15.35 -27.50
N TYR A 384 7.97 14.44 -27.67
CA TYR A 384 8.71 14.27 -28.93
C TYR A 384 8.18 13.13 -29.82
N THR A 385 7.40 12.18 -29.31
CA THR A 385 6.82 11.10 -30.14
C THR A 385 5.80 11.62 -31.15
N ALA A 386 5.18 12.78 -30.89
CA ALA A 386 4.25 13.41 -31.82
C ALA A 386 4.94 14.32 -32.87
N ALA A 387 6.14 14.86 -32.57
CA ALA A 387 6.81 15.81 -33.46
C ALA A 387 7.69 15.11 -34.52
N ASP A 388 8.21 13.93 -34.23
CA ASP A 388 9.07 13.19 -35.17
C ASP A 388 8.29 12.45 -36.28
N VAL A 389 6.97 12.29 -36.13
CA VAL A 389 6.09 11.76 -37.18
C VAL A 389 5.71 12.82 -38.23
N ASP A 390 5.68 14.10 -37.86
CA ASP A 390 5.40 15.20 -38.80
C ASP A 390 6.68 15.76 -39.46
N ALA A 391 7.87 15.49 -38.89
CA ALA A 391 9.15 15.82 -39.53
C ALA A 391 9.60 14.77 -40.57
N ALA A 392 8.90 13.63 -40.65
CA ALA A 392 9.15 12.54 -41.60
C ALA A 392 8.02 12.32 -42.61
N ALA A 393 6.99 13.18 -42.61
CA ALA A 393 5.92 13.24 -43.62
C ALA A 393 6.15 14.44 -44.56
#